data_AF-A0A1Y4SBM5-F1
#
_entry.id   AF-A0A1Y4SBM5-F1
#
_cell.length_a   1.000
_cell.length_b   1.000
_cell.length_c   1.000
_cell.angle_alpha   90.00
_cell.angle_beta   90.00
_cell.angle_gamma   90.00
#
_symmetry.space_group_name_H-M   'P 1'
#
loop_
_entity.id
_entity.type
_entity.pdbx_description
1 polymer ?
#
loop_
_entity_poly.entity_id
_entity_poly.type
_entity_poly.pdbx_seq_one_letter_code
_entity_poly.pdbx_strand_id
1 'polypeptide(L)'
;MTGYVIAGVALLLALAVVAYDRWYTARTIRQLDEMLTAAMNGSFSEQNFDESRLSALESRLARYLTASALSERNVREQKDQISALISDISHQTKTPVANLQLYAQLLSEQPLTPQGKDCATAISAQAEKLQTLIEALVKTSRLETGILALHPQPSEITRVVERAAAQYAPKAAERDIALTLGAHSGSAVFDPKWTEEAVCNLLDNAVKYTPAGGAVTVEVRNFELFSAIRVSDTGPGISEVEQAKIFGRFYRAPGAYQADGVGIGLYLTRQIAEKQGGYVKVESTPGKGSAFSLYIPRET
;
A
#
# COMPACT_ATOMS: atom_id res chain seq x y z
N MET A 1 35.72 -46.23 -59.38
CA MET A 1 35.28 -44.83 -59.58
C MET A 1 33.83 -44.58 -59.17
N THR A 2 32.92 -45.55 -59.31
CA THR A 2 31.48 -45.39 -58.98
C THR A 2 31.16 -45.17 -57.49
N GLY A 3 31.89 -45.82 -56.57
CA GLY A 3 31.65 -45.68 -55.11
C GLY A 3 31.91 -44.28 -54.54
N TYR A 4 32.92 -43.57 -55.04
CA TYR A 4 33.23 -42.19 -54.61
C TYR A 4 32.19 -41.19 -55.09
N VAL A 5 31.57 -41.43 -56.25
CA VAL A 5 30.48 -40.59 -56.78
C VAL A 5 29.22 -40.72 -55.91
N ILE A 6 28.87 -41.95 -55.52
CA ILE A 6 27.70 -42.20 -54.66
C ILE A 6 27.89 -41.58 -53.26
N ALA A 7 29.07 -41.73 -52.66
CA ALA A 7 29.38 -41.13 -51.36
C ALA A 7 29.36 -39.58 -51.42
N GLY A 8 29.86 -39.00 -52.51
CA GLY A 8 29.82 -37.54 -52.73
C GLY A 8 28.40 -37.01 -52.86
N VAL A 9 27.52 -37.71 -53.59
CA VAL A 9 26.11 -37.33 -53.73
C VAL A 9 25.35 -37.44 -52.40
N ALA A 10 25.60 -38.50 -51.62
CA ALA A 10 24.99 -38.67 -50.30
C ALA A 10 25.42 -37.56 -49.32
N LEU A 11 26.70 -37.17 -49.31
CA LEU A 11 27.21 -36.07 -48.50
C LEU A 11 26.57 -34.73 -48.89
N LEU A 12 26.45 -34.46 -50.20
CA LEU A 12 25.81 -33.25 -50.70
C LEU A 12 24.32 -33.18 -50.32
N LEU A 13 23.60 -34.30 -50.38
CA LEU A 13 22.20 -34.37 -49.94
C LEU A 13 22.08 -34.14 -48.43
N ALA A 14 22.95 -34.73 -47.61
CA ALA A 14 22.95 -34.51 -46.18
C ALA A 14 23.24 -33.04 -45.82
N LEU A 15 24.23 -32.42 -46.48
CA LEU A 15 24.53 -31.00 -46.32
C LEU A 15 23.38 -30.10 -46.77
N ALA A 16 22.68 -30.46 -47.86
CA ALA A 16 21.51 -29.74 -48.34
C ALA A 16 20.35 -29.82 -47.33
N VAL A 17 20.10 -30.99 -46.74
CA VAL A 17 19.06 -31.16 -45.70
C VAL A 17 19.40 -30.35 -44.45
N VAL A 18 20.65 -30.38 -43.98
CA VAL A 18 21.08 -29.59 -42.82
C VAL A 18 21.00 -28.09 -43.12
N ALA A 19 21.44 -27.66 -44.30
CA ALA A 19 21.33 -26.26 -44.71
C ALA A 19 19.87 -25.80 -44.82
N TYR A 20 18.99 -26.64 -45.36
CA TYR A 20 17.56 -26.37 -45.44
C TYR A 20 16.92 -26.28 -44.05
N ASP A 21 17.21 -27.22 -43.16
CA ASP A 21 16.70 -27.23 -41.78
C ASP A 21 17.17 -26.01 -40.97
N ARG A 22 18.47 -25.66 -41.07
CA ARG A 22 19.01 -24.45 -40.44
C ARG A 22 18.39 -23.18 -41.01
N TRP A 23 18.20 -23.12 -42.32
CA TRP A 23 17.54 -21.98 -42.98
C TRP A 23 16.08 -21.85 -42.55
N TYR A 24 15.35 -22.97 -42.50
CA TYR A 24 13.96 -23.03 -42.07
C TYR A 24 13.82 -22.59 -40.61
N THR A 25 14.64 -23.15 -39.71
CA THR A 25 14.67 -22.79 -38.28
C THR A 25 14.99 -21.31 -38.09
N ALA A 26 16.02 -20.79 -38.77
CA ALA A 26 16.39 -19.37 -38.69
C ALA A 26 15.32 -18.43 -39.27
N ARG A 27 14.53 -18.90 -40.24
CA ARG A 27 13.39 -18.16 -40.78
C ARG A 27 12.23 -18.14 -39.77
N THR A 28 11.89 -19.29 -39.17
CA THR A 28 10.81 -19.37 -38.18
C THR A 28 11.12 -18.55 -36.93
N ILE A 29 12.35 -18.60 -36.41
CA ILE A 29 12.75 -17.78 -35.25
C ILE A 29 12.61 -16.29 -35.55
N ARG A 30 13.04 -15.84 -36.73
CA ARG A 30 12.88 -14.43 -37.14
C ARG A 30 11.43 -14.02 -37.22
N GLN A 31 10.56 -14.86 -37.79
CA GLN A 31 9.12 -14.58 -37.84
C GLN A 31 8.50 -14.49 -36.44
N LEU A 32 8.88 -15.38 -35.51
CA LEU A 32 8.42 -15.31 -34.12
C LEU A 32 8.90 -14.04 -33.41
N ASP A 33 10.15 -13.64 -33.64
CA ASP A 33 10.73 -12.42 -33.07
C ASP A 33 10.02 -11.16 -33.60
N GLU A 34 9.71 -11.10 -34.90
CA GLU A 34 8.91 -10.05 -35.51
C GLU A 34 7.50 -10.00 -34.93
N MET A 35 6.85 -11.16 -34.75
CA MET A 35 5.53 -11.26 -34.11
C MET A 35 5.56 -10.77 -32.65
N LEU A 36 6.56 -11.16 -31.87
CA LEU A 36 6.72 -10.73 -30.48
C LEU A 36 6.98 -9.23 -30.40
N THR A 37 7.83 -8.70 -31.28
CA THR A 37 8.10 -7.27 -31.37
C THR A 37 6.85 -6.48 -31.74
N ALA A 38 6.06 -6.97 -32.69
CA ALA A 38 4.77 -6.36 -33.05
C ALA A 38 3.75 -6.44 -31.89
N ALA A 39 3.74 -7.54 -31.14
CA ALA A 39 2.88 -7.69 -29.96
C ALA A 39 3.27 -6.72 -28.84
N MET A 40 4.57 -6.59 -28.54
CA MET A 40 5.09 -5.64 -27.55
C MET A 40 4.79 -4.18 -27.93
N ASN A 41 4.81 -3.86 -29.22
CA ASN A 41 4.52 -2.52 -29.73
C ASN A 41 3.01 -2.27 -29.97
N GLY A 42 2.15 -3.27 -29.72
CA GLY A 42 0.70 -3.17 -29.94
C GLY A 42 0.28 -3.08 -31.41
N SER A 43 1.17 -3.37 -32.36
CA SER A 43 0.91 -3.36 -33.80
C SER A 43 0.66 -4.75 -34.39
N PHE A 44 0.56 -5.77 -33.53
CA PHE A 44 0.29 -7.13 -33.95
C PHE A 44 -1.08 -7.24 -34.64
N SER A 45 -1.08 -7.81 -35.84
CA SER A 45 -2.26 -8.04 -36.66
C SER A 45 -2.13 -9.41 -37.30
N GLU A 46 -3.22 -10.16 -37.41
CA GLU A 46 -3.25 -11.36 -38.24
C GLU A 46 -3.02 -10.94 -39.69
N GLN A 47 -1.90 -11.36 -40.30
CA GLN A 47 -1.53 -10.91 -41.65
C GLN A 47 -1.93 -11.92 -42.73
N ASN A 48 -2.04 -13.23 -42.44
CA ASN A 48 -2.44 -14.24 -43.42
C ASN A 48 -3.14 -15.46 -42.80
N PHE A 49 -4.28 -15.87 -43.38
CA PHE A 49 -4.93 -17.14 -43.08
C PHE A 49 -4.42 -18.23 -44.05
N ASP A 50 -3.70 -19.22 -43.53
CA ASP A 50 -3.29 -20.44 -44.23
C ASP A 50 -3.39 -21.64 -43.28
N GLU A 51 -3.38 -22.88 -43.79
CA GLU A 51 -3.45 -24.11 -42.97
C GLU A 51 -2.13 -24.44 -42.23
N SER A 52 -1.14 -23.55 -42.28
CA SER A 52 0.15 -23.75 -41.62
C SER A 52 0.05 -23.72 -40.09
N ARG A 53 0.91 -24.50 -39.41
CA ARG A 53 1.05 -24.45 -37.94
C ARG A 53 1.41 -23.05 -37.42
N LEU A 54 2.03 -22.22 -38.24
CA LEU A 54 2.42 -20.85 -37.90
C LEU A 54 1.21 -19.92 -37.84
N SER A 55 0.27 -20.02 -38.80
CA SER A 55 -0.99 -19.26 -38.79
C SER A 55 -1.87 -19.64 -37.59
N ALA A 56 -1.91 -20.93 -37.22
CA ALA A 56 -2.60 -21.38 -36.01
C ALA A 56 -1.98 -20.81 -34.71
N LEU A 57 -0.67 -20.58 -34.69
CA LEU A 57 0.03 -19.95 -33.57
C LEU A 57 -0.21 -18.43 -33.53
N GLU A 58 -0.15 -17.76 -34.68
CA GLU A 58 -0.51 -16.35 -34.85
C GLU A 58 -1.91 -16.07 -34.29
N SER A 59 -2.91 -16.88 -34.68
CA SER A 59 -4.28 -16.67 -34.21
C SER A 59 -4.46 -16.93 -32.71
N ARG A 60 -3.75 -17.92 -32.14
CA ARG A 60 -3.73 -18.15 -30.69
C ARG A 60 -3.12 -16.96 -29.94
N LEU A 61 -2.03 -16.39 -30.46
CA LEU A 61 -1.37 -15.22 -29.89
C LEU A 61 -2.27 -13.97 -30.02
N ALA A 62 -2.89 -13.76 -31.19
CA ALA A 62 -3.85 -12.67 -31.44
C ALA A 62 -4.97 -12.68 -30.39
N ARG A 63 -5.58 -13.86 -30.21
CA ARG A 63 -6.67 -14.06 -29.26
C ARG A 63 -6.22 -13.89 -27.81
N TYR A 64 -5.02 -14.35 -27.45
CA TYR A 64 -4.46 -14.15 -26.12
C TYR A 64 -4.20 -12.66 -25.84
N LEU A 65 -3.57 -11.93 -26.77
CA LEU A 65 -3.31 -10.50 -26.63
C LEU A 65 -4.61 -9.70 -26.52
N THR A 66 -5.61 -10.02 -27.35
CA THR A 66 -6.93 -9.38 -27.31
C THR A 66 -7.63 -9.67 -25.98
N ALA A 67 -7.61 -10.91 -25.51
CA ALA A 67 -8.19 -11.30 -24.23
C ALA A 67 -7.47 -10.61 -23.05
N SER A 68 -6.14 -10.52 -23.10
CA SER A 68 -5.33 -9.83 -22.09
C SER A 68 -5.64 -8.33 -22.05
N ALA A 69 -5.70 -7.68 -23.22
CA ALA A 69 -6.03 -6.26 -23.33
C ALA A 69 -7.46 -5.95 -22.86
N LEU A 70 -8.43 -6.81 -23.18
CA LEU A 70 -9.80 -6.71 -22.65
C LEU A 70 -9.82 -6.92 -21.13
N SER A 71 -9.07 -7.89 -20.62
CA SER A 71 -8.97 -8.15 -19.17
C SER A 71 -8.37 -6.95 -18.44
N GLU A 72 -7.27 -6.36 -18.95
CA GLU A 72 -6.66 -5.15 -18.37
C GLU A 72 -7.63 -3.97 -18.38
N ARG A 73 -8.35 -3.75 -19.49
CA ARG A 73 -9.39 -2.72 -19.57
C ARG A 73 -10.50 -2.95 -18.57
N ASN A 74 -11.03 -4.17 -18.47
CA ASN A 74 -12.08 -4.52 -17.50
C ASN A 74 -11.61 -4.28 -16.05
N VAL A 75 -10.38 -4.67 -15.72
CA VAL A 75 -9.79 -4.41 -14.39
C VAL A 75 -9.66 -2.90 -14.14
N ARG A 76 -9.26 -2.12 -15.15
CA ARG A 76 -9.15 -0.66 -15.03
C ARG A 76 -10.51 0.00 -14.85
N GLU A 77 -11.50 -0.37 -15.65
CA GLU A 77 -12.88 0.12 -15.53
C GLU A 77 -13.48 -0.23 -14.16
N GLN A 78 -13.27 -1.45 -13.66
CA GLN A 78 -13.69 -1.83 -12.31
C GLN A 78 -13.03 -0.97 -11.24
N LYS A 79 -11.73 -0.69 -11.36
CA LYS A 79 -11.03 0.21 -10.42
C LYS A 79 -11.59 1.63 -10.47
N ASP A 80 -11.86 2.15 -11.67
CA ASP A 80 -12.41 3.50 -11.86
C ASP A 80 -13.84 3.60 -11.31
N GLN A 81 -14.67 2.58 -11.52
CA GLN A 81 -16.01 2.48 -10.92
C GLN A 81 -15.96 2.44 -9.39
N ILE A 82 -15.09 1.61 -8.81
CA ILE A 82 -14.89 1.57 -7.36
C ILE A 82 -14.41 2.93 -6.84
N SER A 83 -13.51 3.60 -7.56
CA SER A 83 -13.02 4.94 -7.22
C SER A 83 -14.14 5.97 -7.16
N ALA A 84 -14.98 6.01 -8.20
CA ALA A 84 -16.12 6.90 -8.28
C ALA A 84 -17.10 6.64 -7.12
N LEU A 85 -17.46 5.37 -6.89
CA LEU A 85 -18.34 4.98 -5.78
C LEU A 85 -17.79 5.41 -4.41
N ILE A 86 -16.50 5.18 -4.14
CA ILE A 86 -15.87 5.61 -2.88
C ILE A 86 -15.93 7.14 -2.75
N SER A 87 -15.65 7.87 -3.84
CA SER A 87 -15.68 9.33 -3.84
C SER A 87 -17.10 9.85 -3.56
N ASP A 88 -18.10 9.30 -4.23
CA ASP A 88 -19.51 9.68 -4.09
C ASP A 88 -20.01 9.42 -2.67
N ILE A 89 -19.72 8.23 -2.12
CA ILE A 89 -20.06 7.88 -0.73
C ILE A 89 -19.39 8.87 0.24
N SER A 90 -18.12 9.23 0.00
CA SER A 90 -17.41 10.21 0.84
C SER A 90 -18.12 11.56 0.86
N HIS A 91 -18.47 12.09 -0.31
CA HIS A 91 -19.13 13.38 -0.44
C HIS A 91 -20.54 13.36 0.15
N GLN A 92 -21.32 12.32 -0.15
CA GLN A 92 -22.68 12.16 0.36
C GLN A 92 -22.73 11.96 1.87
N THR A 93 -21.67 11.42 2.48
CA THR A 93 -21.62 11.22 3.95
C THR A 93 -21.04 12.44 4.68
N LYS A 94 -20.17 13.24 4.05
CA LYS A 94 -19.65 14.48 4.67
C LYS A 94 -20.75 15.48 5.02
N THR A 95 -21.72 15.68 4.12
CA THR A 95 -22.82 16.64 4.31
C THR A 95 -23.67 16.34 5.57
N PRO A 96 -24.23 15.12 5.76
CA PRO A 96 -25.00 14.82 6.96
C PRO A 96 -24.16 14.86 8.24
N VAL A 97 -22.88 14.50 8.19
CA VAL A 97 -21.98 14.60 9.36
C VAL A 97 -21.72 16.06 9.74
N ALA A 98 -21.45 16.93 8.76
CA ALA A 98 -21.31 18.36 8.99
C ALA A 98 -22.59 18.99 9.57
N ASN A 99 -23.76 18.55 9.10
CA ASN A 99 -25.04 18.99 9.66
C ASN A 99 -25.22 18.52 11.13
N LEU A 100 -24.82 17.29 11.46
CA LEU A 100 -24.84 16.80 12.85
C LEU A 100 -23.94 17.64 13.76
N GLN A 101 -22.74 17.99 13.30
CA GLN A 101 -21.83 18.87 14.04
C GLN A 101 -22.44 20.27 14.22
N LEU A 102 -23.00 20.86 13.17
CA LEU A 102 -23.67 22.14 13.23
C LEU A 102 -24.84 22.13 14.21
N TYR A 103 -25.70 21.10 14.17
CA TYR A 103 -26.83 20.98 15.09
C TYR A 103 -26.37 20.76 16.53
N ALA A 104 -25.32 19.97 16.76
CA ALA A 104 -24.74 19.81 18.09
C ALA A 104 -24.19 21.14 18.63
N GLN A 105 -23.56 21.94 17.78
CA GLN A 105 -23.03 23.24 18.13
C GLN A 105 -24.13 24.26 18.42
N LEU A 106 -25.14 24.37 17.55
CA LEU A 106 -26.33 25.20 17.79
C LEU A 106 -27.06 24.79 19.06
N LEU A 107 -27.14 23.48 19.35
CA LEU A 107 -27.74 22.97 20.58
C LEU A 107 -26.92 23.42 21.80
N SER A 108 -25.59 23.38 21.73
CA SER A 108 -24.70 23.79 22.82
C SER A 108 -24.77 25.28 23.18
N GLU A 109 -25.23 26.12 22.25
CA GLU A 109 -25.43 27.57 22.44
C GLU A 109 -26.78 27.89 23.12
N GLN A 110 -27.71 26.92 23.23
CA GLN A 110 -28.99 27.10 23.90
C GLN A 110 -28.85 27.01 25.44
N PRO A 111 -29.80 27.60 26.20
CA PRO A 111 -29.87 27.40 27.65
C PRO A 111 -30.27 25.96 27.98
N LEU A 112 -29.28 25.08 28.06
CA LEU A 112 -29.43 23.65 28.36
C LEU A 112 -29.29 23.36 29.86
N THR A 113 -30.01 22.33 30.32
CA THR A 113 -29.72 21.67 31.60
C THR A 113 -28.30 21.06 31.57
N PRO A 114 -27.68 20.77 32.73
CA PRO A 114 -26.37 20.09 32.77
C PRO A 114 -26.36 18.80 31.92
N GLN A 115 -27.41 17.99 32.05
CA GLN A 115 -27.59 16.78 31.25
C GLN A 115 -27.72 17.07 29.75
N GLY A 116 -28.38 18.17 29.36
CA GLY A 116 -28.48 18.61 27.98
C GLY A 116 -27.11 18.99 27.38
N LYS A 117 -26.25 19.64 28.17
CA LYS A 117 -24.88 19.98 27.75
C LYS A 117 -24.05 18.72 27.53
N ASP A 118 -24.11 17.77 28.46
CA ASP A 118 -23.41 16.47 28.33
C ASP A 118 -23.86 15.73 27.06
N CYS A 119 -25.16 15.73 26.76
CA CYS A 119 -25.70 15.15 25.53
C CYS A 119 -25.19 15.88 24.27
N ALA A 120 -25.17 17.21 24.25
CA ALA A 120 -24.68 17.98 23.10
C ALA A 120 -23.19 17.72 22.84
N THR A 121 -22.36 17.67 23.88
CA THR A 121 -20.95 17.30 23.80
C THR A 121 -20.77 15.87 23.28
N ALA A 122 -21.57 14.92 23.77
CA ALA A 122 -21.54 13.54 23.30
C ALA A 122 -21.92 13.40 21.81
N ILE A 123 -22.93 14.13 21.34
CA ILE A 123 -23.32 14.14 19.92
C ILE A 123 -22.18 14.70 19.06
N SER A 124 -21.58 15.82 19.48
CA SER A 124 -20.46 16.44 18.77
C SER A 124 -19.27 15.47 18.64
N ALA A 125 -18.86 14.84 19.74
CA ALA A 125 -17.79 13.85 19.76
C ALA A 125 -18.10 12.63 18.87
N GLN A 126 -19.36 12.17 18.86
CA GLN A 126 -19.77 11.05 18.01
C GLN A 126 -19.81 11.42 16.52
N ALA A 127 -20.16 12.66 16.17
CA ALA A 127 -20.13 13.16 14.80
C ALA A 127 -18.69 13.32 14.29
N GLU A 128 -17.77 13.83 15.12
CA GLU A 128 -16.34 13.90 14.80
C GLU A 128 -15.75 12.50 14.59
N LYS A 129 -16.06 11.55 15.47
CA LYS A 129 -15.65 10.15 15.31
C LYS A 129 -16.17 9.53 14.01
N LEU A 130 -17.40 9.85 13.60
CA LEU A 130 -17.98 9.41 12.33
C LEU A 130 -17.24 10.03 11.13
N GLN A 131 -16.87 11.31 11.21
CA GLN A 131 -16.06 11.96 10.18
C GLN A 131 -14.70 11.25 10.01
N THR A 132 -13.99 10.99 11.12
CA THR A 132 -12.71 10.26 11.10
C THR A 132 -12.86 8.85 10.52
N LEU A 133 -13.95 8.14 10.87
CA LEU A 133 -14.27 6.81 10.34
C LEU A 133 -14.37 6.82 8.81
N ILE A 134 -15.13 7.76 8.26
CA ILE A 134 -15.36 7.88 6.82
C ILE A 134 -14.05 8.22 6.10
N GLU A 135 -13.30 9.20 6.61
CA GLU A 135 -12.03 9.60 5.99
C GLU A 135 -11.01 8.47 5.98
N ALA A 136 -10.87 7.76 7.11
CA ALA A 136 -9.96 6.62 7.21
C ALA A 136 -10.40 5.46 6.30
N LEU A 137 -11.70 5.18 6.19
CA LEU A 137 -12.26 4.17 5.30
C LEU A 137 -11.94 4.49 3.83
N VAL A 138 -12.13 5.74 3.43
CA VAL A 138 -11.91 6.22 2.06
C VAL A 138 -10.44 6.18 1.70
N LYS A 139 -9.56 6.67 2.58
CA LYS A 139 -8.10 6.58 2.40
C LYS A 139 -7.67 5.13 2.21
N THR A 140 -8.12 4.25 3.12
CA THR A 140 -7.77 2.82 3.10
C THR A 140 -8.25 2.13 1.82
N SER A 141 -9.51 2.36 1.43
CA SER A 141 -10.09 1.73 0.25
C SER A 141 -9.41 2.18 -1.04
N ARG A 142 -9.05 3.47 -1.15
CA ARG A 142 -8.26 3.99 -2.29
C ARG A 142 -6.85 3.41 -2.34
N LEU A 143 -6.24 3.17 -1.18
CA LEU A 143 -4.93 2.54 -1.09
C LEU A 143 -5.00 1.07 -1.55
N GLU A 144 -5.92 0.28 -0.99
CA GLU A 144 -6.10 -1.16 -1.28
C GLU A 144 -6.31 -1.43 -2.78
N THR A 145 -7.24 -0.69 -3.38
CA THR A 145 -7.60 -0.79 -4.82
C THR A 145 -6.48 -0.33 -5.76
N GLY A 146 -5.45 0.33 -5.22
CA GLY A 146 -4.35 0.90 -6.00
C GLY A 146 -4.75 2.16 -6.77
N ILE A 147 -5.91 2.75 -6.48
CA ILE A 147 -6.30 4.08 -6.97
C ILE A 147 -5.29 5.12 -6.48
N LEU A 148 -4.86 4.95 -5.22
CA LEU A 148 -3.81 5.74 -4.64
C LEU A 148 -2.48 5.00 -4.82
N ALA A 149 -1.76 5.38 -5.87
CA ALA A 149 -0.41 4.89 -6.13
C ALA A 149 0.58 5.60 -5.21
N LEU A 150 1.41 4.82 -4.50
CA LEU A 150 2.58 5.36 -3.82
C LEU A 150 3.66 5.59 -4.87
N HIS A 151 4.50 6.61 -4.65
CA HIS A 151 5.64 6.90 -5.52
C HIS A 151 6.93 6.83 -4.71
N PRO A 152 7.44 5.63 -4.41
CA PRO A 152 8.69 5.47 -3.68
C PRO A 152 9.85 6.12 -4.41
N GLN A 153 10.59 6.97 -3.70
CA GLN A 153 11.77 7.65 -4.22
C GLN A 153 12.87 7.66 -3.15
N PRO A 154 14.16 7.69 -3.54
CA PRO A 154 15.24 7.90 -2.58
C PRO A 154 15.00 9.19 -1.78
N SER A 155 14.94 9.09 -0.46
CA SER A 155 14.59 10.19 0.43
C SER A 155 15.24 10.07 1.80
N GLU A 156 15.40 11.21 2.47
CA GLU A 156 15.91 11.27 3.85
C GLU A 156 14.78 10.98 4.85
N ILE A 157 15.00 10.02 5.74
CA ILE A 157 14.03 9.63 6.78
C ILE A 157 13.92 10.72 7.86
N THR A 158 15.02 11.41 8.13
CA THR A 158 15.14 12.45 9.17
C THR A 158 14.02 13.48 9.07
N ARG A 159 13.78 14.02 7.87
CA ARG A 159 12.73 15.04 7.65
C ARG A 159 11.33 14.54 7.96
N VAL A 160 11.04 13.27 7.65
CA VAL A 160 9.74 12.65 7.92
C VAL A 160 9.52 12.49 9.42
N VAL A 161 10.54 11.97 10.12
CA VAL A 161 10.48 11.75 11.57
C VAL A 161 10.36 13.07 12.33
N GLU A 162 11.14 14.08 11.97
CA GLU A 162 11.09 15.42 12.59
C GLU A 162 9.72 16.09 12.41
N ARG A 163 9.16 16.04 11.19
CA ARG A 163 7.84 16.61 10.90
C ARG A 163 6.73 15.91 11.67
N ALA A 164 6.73 14.58 11.68
CA ALA A 164 5.75 13.81 12.42
C ALA A 164 5.85 14.06 13.93
N ALA A 165 7.07 14.06 14.50
CA ALA A 165 7.26 14.35 15.92
C ALA A 165 6.84 15.77 16.29
N ALA A 166 7.14 16.78 15.46
CA ALA A 166 6.72 18.16 15.68
C ALA A 166 5.18 18.30 15.71
N GLN A 167 4.46 17.54 14.88
CA GLN A 167 3.00 17.54 14.86
C GLN A 167 2.39 16.98 16.16
N TYR A 168 3.06 16.01 16.79
CA TYR A 168 2.56 15.34 17.99
C TYR A 168 3.14 15.89 19.30
N ALA A 169 4.17 16.74 19.25
CA ALA A 169 4.75 17.36 20.44
C ALA A 169 3.72 18.14 21.29
N PRO A 170 2.81 18.96 20.73
CA PRO A 170 1.80 19.66 21.52
C PRO A 170 0.83 18.70 22.23
N LYS A 171 0.33 17.67 21.51
CA LYS A 171 -0.57 16.66 22.07
C LYS A 171 0.09 15.82 23.17
N ALA A 172 1.37 15.50 23.01
CA ALA A 172 2.14 14.79 24.04
C ALA A 172 2.31 15.65 25.30
N ALA A 173 2.64 16.94 25.12
CA ALA A 173 2.79 17.89 26.24
C ALA A 173 1.47 18.11 27.00
N GLU A 174 0.34 18.23 26.30
CA GLU A 174 -1.00 18.35 26.91
C GLU A 174 -1.38 17.16 27.80
N ARG A 175 -0.79 15.98 27.54
CA ARG A 175 -1.03 14.75 28.30
C ARG A 175 0.08 14.41 29.28
N ASP A 176 1.04 15.30 29.50
CA ASP A 176 2.22 15.08 30.36
C ASP A 176 3.05 13.87 29.91
N ILE A 177 3.29 13.74 28.61
CA ILE A 177 4.09 12.64 28.01
C ILE A 177 5.38 13.23 27.42
N ALA A 178 6.52 12.67 27.81
CA ALA A 178 7.82 13.05 27.26
C ALA A 178 8.01 12.46 25.85
N LEU A 179 7.88 13.29 24.80
CA LEU A 179 8.21 12.90 23.43
C LEU A 179 9.67 13.23 23.11
N THR A 180 10.46 12.22 22.76
CA THR A 180 11.89 12.36 22.48
C THR A 180 12.27 11.80 21.11
N LEU A 181 13.19 12.49 20.43
CA LEU A 181 13.84 12.00 19.21
C LEU A 181 15.23 11.47 19.57
N GLY A 182 15.43 10.16 19.40
CA GLY A 182 16.75 9.53 19.54
C GLY A 182 17.58 9.67 18.27
N ALA A 183 18.46 8.71 17.97
CA ALA A 183 19.17 8.70 16.69
C ALA A 183 18.16 8.54 15.55
N HIS A 184 18.10 9.49 14.60
CA HIS A 184 17.05 9.52 13.57
C HIS A 184 17.59 9.88 12.16
N SER A 185 18.88 9.68 11.93
CA SER A 185 19.52 9.83 10.61
C SER A 185 19.35 8.56 9.77
N GLY A 186 19.08 8.74 8.47
CA GLY A 186 18.96 7.61 7.54
C GLY A 186 18.38 8.02 6.19
N SER A 187 18.62 7.17 5.19
CA SER A 187 18.00 7.26 3.86
C SER A 187 17.39 5.92 3.48
N ALA A 188 16.34 5.97 2.66
CA ALA A 188 15.64 4.81 2.13
C ALA A 188 14.86 5.18 0.85
N VAL A 189 14.29 4.19 0.18
CA VAL A 189 13.39 4.40 -0.96
C VAL A 189 11.95 4.30 -0.48
N PHE A 190 11.27 5.44 -0.41
CA PHE A 190 9.89 5.53 0.07
C PHE A 190 9.17 6.78 -0.46
N ASP A 191 7.86 6.78 -0.35
CA ASP A 191 6.99 7.94 -0.58
C ASP A 191 6.93 8.75 0.73
N PRO A 192 7.48 9.98 0.77
CA PRO A 192 7.57 10.75 2.01
C PRO A 192 6.21 11.07 2.62
N LYS A 193 5.18 11.31 1.79
CA LYS A 193 3.85 11.68 2.27
C LYS A 193 3.18 10.50 2.96
N TRP A 194 3.23 9.32 2.36
CA TRP A 194 2.63 8.13 2.94
C TRP A 194 3.41 7.60 4.13
N THR A 195 4.73 7.70 4.09
CA THR A 195 5.58 7.32 5.22
C THR A 195 5.36 8.27 6.41
N GLU A 196 5.19 9.58 6.18
CA GLU A 196 4.79 10.54 7.23
C GLU A 196 3.44 10.16 7.85
N GLU A 197 2.42 9.85 7.04
CA GLU A 197 1.12 9.36 7.55
C GLU A 197 1.27 8.09 8.40
N ALA A 198 2.10 7.13 7.95
CA ALA A 198 2.35 5.90 8.69
C ALA A 198 3.02 6.17 10.05
N VAL A 199 4.01 7.07 10.11
CA VAL A 199 4.68 7.47 11.35
C VAL A 199 3.74 8.27 12.26
N CYS A 200 2.94 9.18 11.72
CA CYS A 200 1.91 9.89 12.47
C CYS A 200 0.90 8.93 13.11
N ASN A 201 0.47 7.89 12.39
CA ASN A 201 -0.41 6.85 12.97
C ASN A 201 0.25 6.07 14.12
N LEU A 202 1.57 5.82 14.06
CA LEU A 202 2.30 5.17 15.15
C LEU A 202 2.42 6.11 16.36
N LEU A 203 2.75 7.38 16.13
CA LEU A 203 2.84 8.40 17.17
C LEU A 203 1.48 8.68 17.84
N ASP A 204 0.40 8.74 17.07
CA ASP A 204 -0.95 8.91 17.57
C ASP A 204 -1.30 7.79 18.57
N ASN A 205 -1.05 6.54 18.19
CA ASN A 205 -1.26 5.40 19.08
C ASN A 205 -0.37 5.50 20.34
N ALA A 206 0.91 5.82 20.17
CA ALA A 206 1.85 5.93 21.28
C ALA A 206 1.40 7.00 22.31
N VAL A 207 1.06 8.21 21.86
CA VAL A 207 0.57 9.31 22.71
C VAL A 207 -0.81 9.01 23.31
N LYS A 208 -1.66 8.31 22.56
CA LYS A 208 -3.01 7.96 22.98
C LYS A 208 -3.03 6.94 24.13
N TYR A 209 -2.19 5.91 24.07
CA TYR A 209 -2.20 4.81 25.04
C TYR A 209 -1.18 4.97 26.17
N THR A 210 -0.23 5.90 26.05
CA THR A 210 0.69 6.21 27.15
C THR A 210 -0.02 7.02 28.24
N PRO A 211 0.07 6.62 29.52
CA PRO A 211 -0.47 7.40 30.63
C PRO A 211 0.37 8.67 30.89
N ALA A 212 -0.21 9.64 31.59
CA ALA A 212 0.50 10.83 32.06
C ALA A 212 1.75 10.46 32.89
N GLY A 213 2.83 11.21 32.71
CA GLY A 213 4.17 10.93 33.25
C GLY A 213 4.96 9.88 32.45
N GLY A 214 4.40 9.34 31.37
CA GLY A 214 5.07 8.37 30.50
C GLY A 214 5.99 9.00 29.45
N ALA A 215 6.58 8.16 28.61
CA ALA A 215 7.48 8.59 27.55
C ALA A 215 7.20 7.91 26.21
N VAL A 216 7.42 8.65 25.13
CA VAL A 216 7.40 8.18 23.75
C VAL A 216 8.74 8.54 23.11
N THR A 217 9.41 7.58 22.49
CA THR A 217 10.71 7.76 21.83
C THR A 217 10.61 7.36 20.36
N VAL A 218 11.09 8.21 19.46
CA VAL A 218 11.24 7.88 18.03
C VAL A 218 12.71 7.76 17.67
N GLU A 219 13.08 6.66 17.04
CA GLU A 219 14.44 6.38 16.59
C GLU A 219 14.43 5.81 15.17
N VAL A 220 15.53 5.97 14.44
CA VAL A 220 15.80 5.32 13.16
C VAL A 220 17.00 4.40 13.34
N ARG A 221 16.83 3.15 12.95
CA ARG A 221 17.92 2.16 12.90
C ARG A 221 18.14 1.73 11.47
N ASN A 222 19.35 1.95 10.97
CA ASN A 222 19.75 1.55 9.62
C ASN A 222 20.36 0.14 9.67
N PHE A 223 19.77 -0.78 8.93
CA PHE A 223 20.31 -2.11 8.64
C PHE A 223 20.88 -2.14 7.21
N GLU A 224 21.37 -3.29 6.76
CA GLU A 224 21.92 -3.44 5.40
C GLU A 224 20.84 -3.21 4.34
N LEU A 225 19.71 -3.92 4.43
CA LEU A 225 18.64 -3.88 3.42
C LEU A 225 17.50 -2.92 3.75
N PHE A 226 17.32 -2.61 5.03
CA PHE A 226 16.18 -1.82 5.52
C PHE A 226 16.62 -0.71 6.45
N SER A 227 15.88 0.39 6.45
CA SER A 227 15.90 1.40 7.50
C SER A 227 14.61 1.27 8.31
N ALA A 228 14.71 1.19 9.62
CA ALA A 228 13.58 0.99 10.53
C ALA A 228 13.29 2.25 11.34
N ILE A 229 12.10 2.81 11.20
CA ILE A 229 11.57 3.87 12.05
C ILE A 229 10.88 3.20 13.24
N ARG A 230 11.45 3.33 14.44
CA ARG A 230 10.96 2.74 15.68
C ARG A 230 10.27 3.80 16.53
N VAL A 231 9.00 3.59 16.87
CA VAL A 231 8.24 4.38 17.84
C VAL A 231 8.01 3.51 19.08
N SER A 232 8.59 3.89 20.21
CA SER A 232 8.48 3.17 21.48
C SER A 232 7.69 3.99 22.50
N ASP A 233 6.80 3.35 23.25
CA ASP A 233 5.96 3.96 24.28
C ASP A 233 6.10 3.23 25.62
N THR A 234 5.81 3.92 26.72
CA THR A 234 5.73 3.32 28.07
C THR A 234 4.28 3.05 28.49
N GLY A 235 3.41 2.71 27.54
CA GLY A 235 2.00 2.43 27.78
C GLY A 235 1.71 1.08 28.43
N PRO A 236 0.44 0.63 28.42
CA PRO A 236 0.01 -0.62 29.06
C PRO A 236 0.54 -1.88 28.38
N GLY A 237 1.17 -1.77 27.21
CA GLY A 237 1.60 -2.91 26.41
C GLY A 237 0.44 -3.71 25.80
N ILE A 238 0.79 -4.73 25.04
CA ILE A 238 -0.12 -5.52 24.20
C ILE A 238 0.19 -7.00 24.42
N SER A 239 -0.83 -7.77 24.77
CA SER A 239 -0.68 -9.22 24.95
C SER A 239 -0.31 -9.91 23.62
N GLU A 240 0.46 -10.99 23.69
CA GLU A 240 0.96 -11.70 22.51
C GLU A 240 -0.15 -12.14 21.54
N VAL A 241 -1.28 -12.61 22.07
CA VAL A 241 -2.48 -13.03 21.30
C VAL A 241 -3.07 -11.88 20.48
N GLU A 242 -2.86 -10.65 20.91
CA GLU A 242 -3.41 -9.44 20.29
C GLU A 242 -2.45 -8.80 19.28
N GLN A 243 -1.14 -9.04 19.40
CA GLN A 243 -0.11 -8.38 18.57
C GLN A 243 -0.28 -8.61 17.06
N ALA A 244 -0.79 -9.77 16.65
CA ALA A 244 -1.10 -10.02 15.24
C ALA A 244 -2.42 -9.35 14.80
N LYS A 245 -3.40 -9.24 15.71
CA LYS A 245 -4.75 -8.76 15.42
C LYS A 245 -4.85 -7.25 15.36
N ILE A 246 -4.00 -6.51 16.09
CA ILE A 246 -4.01 -5.03 16.10
C ILE A 246 -3.78 -4.39 14.72
N PHE A 247 -3.18 -5.13 13.79
CA PHE A 247 -3.03 -4.70 12.40
C PHE A 247 -4.27 -5.02 11.55
N GLY A 248 -5.34 -5.56 12.12
CA GLY A 248 -6.59 -5.85 11.46
C GLY A 248 -7.46 -4.60 11.29
N ARG A 249 -8.27 -4.60 10.22
CA ARG A 249 -9.19 -3.50 9.92
C ARG A 249 -10.29 -3.41 10.97
N PHE A 250 -10.53 -2.21 11.49
CA PHE A 250 -11.48 -1.92 12.59
C PHE A 250 -11.19 -2.66 13.89
N TYR A 251 -10.01 -3.26 14.03
CA TYR A 251 -9.66 -4.02 15.22
C TYR A 251 -9.27 -3.09 16.36
N ARG A 252 -9.74 -3.41 17.56
CA ARG A 252 -9.36 -2.73 18.80
C ARG A 252 -9.18 -3.78 19.89
N ALA A 253 -8.04 -3.75 20.56
CA ALA A 253 -7.77 -4.69 21.64
C ALA A 253 -8.76 -4.50 22.80
N PRO A 254 -9.12 -5.57 23.54
CA PRO A 254 -9.91 -5.47 24.77
C PRO A 254 -9.31 -4.43 25.73
N GLY A 255 -10.13 -3.55 26.29
CA GLY A 255 -9.68 -2.45 27.16
C GLY A 255 -9.22 -1.18 26.42
N ALA A 256 -8.89 -1.27 25.13
CA ALA A 256 -8.55 -0.09 24.33
C ALA A 256 -9.78 0.77 23.97
N TYR A 257 -11.01 0.28 24.20
CA TYR A 257 -12.28 0.93 23.83
C TYR A 257 -12.49 2.31 24.45
N GLN A 258 -11.91 2.55 25.63
CA GLN A 258 -12.03 3.82 26.36
C GLN A 258 -11.26 4.96 25.72
N ALA A 259 -10.27 4.69 24.86
CA ALA A 259 -9.45 5.70 24.23
C ALA A 259 -9.92 6.01 22.79
N ASP A 260 -9.97 7.26 22.35
CA ASP A 260 -10.57 7.63 21.05
C ASP A 260 -9.87 7.05 19.82
N GLY A 261 -10.60 6.29 19.00
CA GLY A 261 -10.04 5.76 17.75
C GLY A 261 -10.87 4.65 17.11
N VAL A 262 -10.55 4.41 15.85
CA VAL A 262 -11.39 3.64 14.92
C VAL A 262 -10.83 2.24 14.61
N GLY A 263 -9.54 2.00 14.87
CA GLY A 263 -8.88 0.74 14.53
C GLY A 263 -8.49 0.61 13.05
N ILE A 264 -8.27 1.73 12.36
CA ILE A 264 -7.76 1.75 10.98
C ILE A 264 -6.28 2.14 10.91
N GLY A 265 -5.78 2.97 11.83
CA GLY A 265 -4.42 3.54 11.75
C GLY A 265 -3.32 2.50 11.54
N LEU A 266 -3.26 1.46 12.38
CA LEU A 266 -2.25 0.39 12.25
C LEU A 266 -2.42 -0.45 10.99
N TYR A 267 -3.66 -0.71 10.56
CA TYR A 267 -3.93 -1.38 9.28
C TYR A 267 -3.38 -0.55 8.11
N LEU A 268 -3.63 0.76 8.12
CA LEU A 268 -3.15 1.69 7.11
C LEU A 268 -1.62 1.75 7.11
N THR A 269 -0.97 1.85 8.27
CA THR A 269 0.49 1.78 8.40
C THR A 269 1.04 0.49 7.79
N ARG A 270 0.40 -0.67 8.03
CA ARG A 270 0.80 -1.94 7.41
C ARG A 270 0.68 -1.90 5.88
N GLN A 271 -0.45 -1.43 5.36
CA GLN A 271 -0.66 -1.32 3.90
C GLN A 271 0.36 -0.39 3.23
N ILE A 272 0.69 0.73 3.88
CA ILE A 272 1.72 1.66 3.40
C ILE A 272 3.09 0.97 3.36
N ALA A 273 3.46 0.24 4.42
CA ALA A 273 4.73 -0.48 4.45
C ALA A 273 4.81 -1.53 3.33
N GLU A 274 3.79 -2.39 3.22
CA GLU A 274 3.72 -3.47 2.23
C GLU A 274 3.82 -2.94 0.79
N LYS A 275 3.11 -1.85 0.47
CA LYS A 275 3.15 -1.25 -0.88
C LYS A 275 4.49 -0.60 -1.25
N GLN A 276 5.35 -0.36 -0.27
CA GLN A 276 6.71 0.15 -0.47
C GLN A 276 7.77 -0.96 -0.38
N GLY A 277 7.37 -2.24 -0.34
CA GLY A 277 8.29 -3.38 -0.18
C GLY A 277 8.82 -3.55 1.25
N GLY A 278 8.25 -2.83 2.21
CA GLY A 278 8.58 -2.89 3.63
C GLY A 278 7.58 -3.71 4.45
N TYR A 279 7.73 -3.64 5.78
CA TYR A 279 6.81 -4.29 6.72
C TYR A 279 6.80 -3.57 8.07
N VAL A 280 5.83 -3.89 8.92
CA VAL A 280 5.72 -3.36 10.29
C VAL A 280 5.83 -4.49 11.30
N LYS A 281 6.62 -4.28 12.36
CA LYS A 281 6.74 -5.19 13.50
C LYS A 281 6.27 -4.49 14.78
N VAL A 282 5.69 -5.25 15.69
CA VAL A 282 5.44 -4.81 17.07
C VAL A 282 6.25 -5.69 18.03
N GLU A 283 6.85 -5.06 19.04
CA GLU A 283 7.47 -5.71 20.19
C GLU A 283 6.81 -5.11 21.42
N SER A 284 6.04 -5.90 22.17
CA SER A 284 5.28 -5.39 23.31
C SER A 284 5.19 -6.41 24.42
N THR A 285 5.15 -5.93 25.65
CA THR A 285 4.92 -6.76 26.85
C THR A 285 3.92 -6.04 27.74
N PRO A 286 2.85 -6.71 28.20
CA PRO A 286 1.90 -6.09 29.13
C PRO A 286 2.60 -5.44 30.33
N GLY A 287 2.25 -4.18 30.61
CA GLY A 287 2.81 -3.35 31.68
C GLY A 287 4.20 -2.76 31.40
N LYS A 288 4.82 -3.02 30.25
CA LYS A 288 6.16 -2.50 29.89
C LYS A 288 6.19 -1.59 28.66
N GLY A 289 5.02 -1.28 28.09
CA GLY A 289 4.91 -0.51 26.87
C GLY A 289 5.04 -1.33 25.58
N SER A 290 5.12 -0.61 24.46
CA SER A 290 5.21 -1.21 23.12
C SER A 290 6.24 -0.50 22.26
N ALA A 291 6.78 -1.20 21.28
CA ALA A 291 7.64 -0.64 20.25
C ALA A 291 7.16 -1.10 18.88
N PHE A 292 6.73 -0.14 18.05
CA PHE A 292 6.36 -0.36 16.67
C PHE A 292 7.52 0.03 15.77
N SER A 293 7.93 -0.86 14.88
CA SER A 293 9.04 -0.64 13.94
C SER A 293 8.53 -0.74 12.51
N LEU A 294 8.59 0.35 11.76
CA LEU A 294 8.30 0.44 10.33
C LEU A 294 9.59 0.25 9.54
N TYR A 295 9.73 -0.89 8.87
CA TYR A 295 10.88 -1.24 8.03
C TYR A 295 10.63 -0.81 6.59
N ILE A 296 11.60 -0.08 6.02
CA ILE A 296 11.53 0.49 4.68
C ILE A 296 12.79 0.10 3.90
N PRO A 297 12.70 -0.37 2.64
CA PRO A 297 13.88 -0.73 1.85
C PRO A 297 14.85 0.42 1.64
N ARG A 298 16.16 0.12 1.69
CA ARG A 298 17.21 1.13 1.43
C ARG A 298 17.48 1.33 -0.05
N GLU A 299 17.28 0.29 -0.85
CA GLU A 299 17.48 0.26 -2.30
C GLU A 299 16.28 -0.47 -2.95
N THR A 300 15.96 -0.12 -4.20
CA THR A 300 14.88 -0.72 -4.99
C THR A 300 15.19 -2.14 -5.45
#